data_AF-A0A9P3CSV6-F1
#
_entry.id   AF-A0A9P3CSV6-F1
#
_cell.length_a   1.000
_cell.length_b   1.000
_cell.length_c   1.000
_cell.angle_alpha   90.00
_cell.angle_beta   90.00
_cell.angle_gamma   90.00
#
_symmetry.space_group_name_H-M   'P 1'
#
loop_
_entity.id
_entity.type
_entity.pdbx_description
1 polymer ?
#
loop_
_entity_poly.entity_id
_entity_poly.type
_entity_poly.pdbx_seq_one_letter_code
_entity_poly.pdbx_strand_id
1 'polypeptide(L)'
;MYVRHGLDADVYDTDFVPARKAIEMEERQFTGAPLWDSEGLPYFSEEDQKIPYLGTSPVAIPAWEELIKDRYFLVTEEEARQAWGPDYKKYYRYPDIPGHPGGYVGGLDVLHSLHCVNELRKQLFHKDRCDQSQTEHQKAVDEYHIVHCLEMMRQNIECKSDLSLVPAIWWPSLKNGTGSSFIFPEQTHTCRNFKKVREWASERYARTKRMGESKQLPPDSV
;
A
#
# COMPACT_ATOMS: atom_id res chain seq x y z
N MET A 1 -8.65 -2.89 22.32
CA MET A 1 -9.02 -2.38 20.99
C MET A 1 -10.45 -1.88 21.06
N TYR A 2 -10.69 -0.63 20.68
CA TYR A 2 -12.04 -0.15 20.41
C TYR A 2 -12.33 -0.44 18.95
N VAL A 3 -13.32 -1.30 18.72
CA VAL A 3 -13.81 -1.70 17.40
C VAL A 3 -15.19 -1.09 17.24
N ARG A 4 -15.44 -0.41 16.12
CA ARG A 4 -16.78 0.07 15.77
C ARG A 4 -17.10 -0.33 14.34
N HIS A 5 -18.32 -0.81 14.10
CA HIS A 5 -18.79 -1.02 12.73
C HIS A 5 -18.87 0.33 11.99
N GLY A 6 -18.55 0.32 10.69
CA GLY A 6 -18.51 1.53 9.87
C GLY A 6 -19.84 2.28 9.92
N LEU A 7 -19.79 3.57 10.26
CA LEU A 7 -20.93 4.47 10.11
C LEU A 7 -21.00 4.94 8.65
N ASP A 8 -22.12 5.52 8.21
CA ASP A 8 -22.23 6.12 6.86
C ASP A 8 -21.10 7.13 6.56
N ALA A 9 -20.54 7.77 7.59
CA ALA A 9 -19.42 8.70 7.47
C ALA A 9 -18.05 8.05 7.18
N ASP A 10 -17.93 6.73 7.38
CA ASP A 10 -16.71 5.95 7.13
C ASP A 10 -16.72 5.30 5.72
N VAL A 11 -17.83 5.42 4.98
CA VAL A 11 -18.01 4.91 3.62
C VAL A 11 -17.71 6.01 2.61
N TYR A 12 -16.90 5.69 1.60
CA TYR A 12 -16.63 6.61 0.50
C TYR A 12 -17.50 6.31 -0.72
N ASP A 13 -17.79 7.35 -1.52
CA ASP A 13 -18.56 7.22 -2.76
C ASP A 13 -17.89 6.26 -3.75
N THR A 14 -16.56 6.23 -3.76
CA THR A 14 -15.76 5.38 -4.64
C THR A 14 -15.65 3.94 -4.16
N ASP A 15 -16.07 3.62 -2.93
CA ASP A 15 -16.00 2.25 -2.43
C ASP A 15 -16.87 1.32 -3.27
N PHE A 16 -16.29 0.19 -3.67
CA PHE A 16 -17.01 -0.88 -4.32
C PHE A 16 -18.19 -1.32 -3.44
N VAL A 17 -19.42 -1.11 -3.91
CA VAL A 17 -20.63 -1.23 -3.09
C VAL A 17 -20.74 -2.57 -2.35
N PRO A 18 -20.49 -3.74 -2.99
CA PRO A 18 -20.50 -5.03 -2.30
C PRO A 18 -19.44 -5.17 -1.19
N ALA A 19 -18.33 -4.44 -1.25
CA ALA A 19 -17.26 -4.47 -0.26
C ALA A 19 -17.57 -3.62 0.99
N ARG A 20 -18.51 -2.67 0.91
CA ARG A 20 -18.86 -1.77 2.04
C ARG A 20 -19.31 -2.52 3.30
N LYS A 21 -19.89 -3.71 3.15
CA LYS A 21 -20.29 -4.58 4.28
C LYS A 21 -19.11 -5.10 5.12
N ALA A 22 -17.88 -5.02 4.60
CA ALA A 22 -16.67 -5.42 5.30
C ALA A 22 -16.02 -4.27 6.09
N ILE A 23 -16.59 -3.06 6.05
CA ILE A 23 -16.03 -1.89 6.73
C ILE A 23 -16.25 -2.01 8.25
N GLU A 24 -15.14 -2.11 8.97
CA GLU A 24 -15.06 -2.07 10.43
C GLU A 24 -13.85 -1.22 10.80
N MET A 25 -14.05 -0.27 11.73
CA MET A 25 -13.02 0.67 12.13
C MET A 25 -12.39 0.23 13.43
N GLU A 26 -11.06 0.17 13.44
CA GLU A 26 -10.26 -0.10 14.62
C GLU A 26 -9.16 0.97 14.79
N GLU A 27 -8.78 1.20 16.05
CA GLU A 27 -7.59 1.97 16.38
C GLU A 27 -6.41 1.03 16.60
N ARG A 28 -5.32 1.27 15.87
CA ARG A 28 -4.06 0.53 16.01
C ARG A 28 -2.86 1.47 16.02
N GLN A 29 -1.87 1.15 16.85
CA GLN A 29 -0.57 1.81 16.82
C GLN A 29 0.29 1.15 15.75
N PHE A 30 1.06 1.97 15.01
CA PHE A 30 1.99 1.44 14.03
C PHE A 30 3.25 0.88 14.70
N THR A 31 3.75 -0.22 14.14
CA THR A 31 4.92 -0.96 14.59
C THR A 31 6.13 -0.71 13.70
N GLY A 32 7.32 -1.17 14.09
CA GLY A 32 8.53 -1.05 13.26
C GLY A 32 9.21 0.31 13.36
N ALA A 33 9.16 0.97 14.51
CA ALA A 33 9.86 2.25 14.72
C ALA A 33 11.39 2.08 14.71
N PRO A 34 12.16 3.11 14.30
CA PRO A 34 13.61 3.08 14.39
C PRO A 34 14.10 3.28 15.83
N LEU A 35 14.96 2.35 16.26
CA LEU A 35 15.78 2.46 17.45
C LEU A 35 17.25 2.51 17.04
N TRP A 36 18.10 3.10 17.87
CA TRP A 36 19.54 3.20 17.62
C TRP A 36 20.33 2.65 18.80
N ASP A 37 21.38 1.89 18.53
CA ASP A 37 22.29 1.40 19.56
C ASP A 37 23.34 2.46 19.93
N SER A 38 24.26 2.10 20.84
CA SER A 38 25.34 3.00 21.28
C SER A 38 26.34 3.35 20.18
N GLU A 39 26.37 2.59 19.08
CA GLU A 39 27.24 2.81 17.92
C GLU A 39 26.52 3.56 16.79
N GLY A 40 25.23 3.89 16.98
CA GLY A 40 24.41 4.58 16.00
C GLY A 40 23.88 3.68 14.88
N LEU A 41 23.93 2.36 15.02
CA LEU A 41 23.30 1.44 14.08
C LEU A 41 21.80 1.33 14.40
N PRO A 42 20.93 1.41 13.37
CA PRO A 42 19.51 1.29 13.57
C PRO A 42 19.09 -0.16 13.72
N TYR A 43 18.11 -0.41 14.60
CA TYR A 43 17.54 -1.74 14.80
C TYR A 43 16.03 -1.68 15.09
N PHE A 44 15.37 -2.82 14.90
CA PHE A 44 13.97 -3.03 15.27
C PHE A 44 13.88 -3.60 16.69
N SER A 45 12.87 -3.20 17.45
CA SER A 45 12.59 -3.81 18.76
C SER A 45 12.42 -5.33 18.65
N GLU A 46 12.61 -6.07 19.74
CA GLU A 46 12.44 -7.54 19.74
C GLU A 46 11.04 -7.97 19.27
N GLU A 47 10.02 -7.15 19.51
CA GLU A 47 8.67 -7.41 19.04
C GLU A 47 8.54 -7.13 17.53
N ASP A 48 9.10 -6.02 17.06
CA ASP A 48 9.05 -5.64 15.63
C ASP A 48 9.83 -6.61 14.74
N GLN A 49 10.87 -7.25 15.26
CA GLN A 49 11.60 -8.31 14.54
C GLN A 49 10.73 -9.52 14.19
N LYS A 50 9.57 -9.69 14.84
CA LYS A 50 8.59 -10.75 14.55
C LYS A 50 7.64 -10.39 13.42
N ILE A 51 7.66 -9.14 12.91
CA ILE A 51 6.82 -8.72 11.80
C ILE A 51 7.22 -9.55 10.56
N PRO A 52 6.29 -10.33 9.99
CA PRO A 52 6.67 -11.31 8.98
C PRO A 52 7.02 -10.67 7.65
N TYR A 53 6.66 -9.41 7.41
CA TYR A 53 6.79 -8.72 6.12
C TYR A 53 8.15 -8.04 5.89
N LEU A 54 9.04 -8.04 6.89
CA LEU A 54 10.29 -7.28 6.85
C LEU A 54 11.33 -7.92 5.92
N GLY A 55 11.92 -7.07 5.08
CA GLY A 55 13.08 -7.41 4.24
C GLY A 55 12.82 -8.57 3.25
N THR A 56 13.81 -9.43 3.08
CA THR A 56 13.79 -10.61 2.19
C THR A 56 13.92 -11.92 2.94
N SER A 57 13.52 -11.95 4.23
CA SER A 57 13.57 -13.17 5.03
C SER A 57 12.75 -14.29 4.37
N PRO A 58 13.09 -15.58 4.61
CA PRO A 58 12.30 -16.70 4.10
C PRO A 58 10.84 -16.68 4.56
N VAL A 59 10.53 -16.01 5.67
CA VAL A 59 9.16 -15.82 6.17
C VAL A 59 8.44 -14.69 5.42
N ALA A 60 9.17 -13.67 4.96
CA ALA A 60 8.58 -12.54 4.25
C ALA A 60 7.98 -12.91 2.91
N ILE A 61 8.59 -13.81 2.16
CA ILE A 61 8.06 -14.25 0.87
C ILE A 61 6.64 -14.84 1.00
N PRO A 62 6.41 -15.91 1.79
CA PRO A 62 5.07 -16.49 1.93
C PRO A 62 4.10 -15.55 2.65
N ALA A 63 4.57 -14.71 3.59
CA ALA A 63 3.70 -13.73 4.25
C ALA A 63 3.15 -12.70 3.26
N TRP A 64 4.00 -12.16 2.38
CA TRP A 64 3.56 -11.24 1.32
C TRP A 64 2.66 -11.93 0.30
N GLU A 65 2.93 -13.19 -0.07
CA GLU A 65 2.07 -13.97 -0.97
C GLU A 65 0.67 -14.16 -0.37
N GLU A 66 0.60 -14.55 0.91
CA GLU A 66 -0.66 -14.72 1.64
C GLU A 66 -1.44 -13.40 1.76
N LEU A 67 -0.75 -12.28 2.01
CA LEU A 67 -1.37 -10.97 2.14
C LEU A 67 -2.04 -10.47 0.84
N ILE A 68 -1.50 -10.83 -0.33
CA ILE A 68 -1.92 -10.29 -1.64
C ILE A 68 -2.58 -11.33 -2.56
N LYS A 69 -2.76 -12.57 -2.09
CA LYS A 69 -3.47 -13.60 -2.86
C LYS A 69 -4.92 -13.19 -3.08
N ASP A 70 -5.57 -13.82 -4.06
CA ASP A 70 -7.00 -13.64 -4.35
C ASP A 70 -7.41 -12.18 -4.62
N ARG A 71 -6.45 -11.31 -4.96
CA ARG A 71 -6.67 -9.87 -5.20
C ARG A 71 -7.49 -9.54 -6.44
N TYR A 72 -7.73 -10.52 -7.30
CA TYR A 72 -8.58 -10.37 -8.48
C TYR A 72 -9.73 -11.35 -8.41
N PHE A 73 -10.92 -10.85 -8.69
CA PHE A 73 -12.17 -11.61 -8.68
C PHE A 73 -13.04 -11.22 -9.88
N LEU A 74 -14.06 -12.04 -10.14
CA LEU A 74 -15.07 -11.74 -11.15
C LEU A 74 -16.10 -10.77 -10.59
N VAL A 75 -16.38 -9.74 -11.37
CA VAL A 75 -17.34 -8.68 -11.13
C VAL A 75 -18.49 -8.89 -12.10
N THR A 76 -19.72 -8.92 -11.59
CA THR A 76 -20.91 -9.07 -12.43
C THR A 76 -21.08 -7.86 -13.35
N GLU A 77 -21.86 -8.00 -14.41
CA GLU A 77 -22.16 -6.89 -15.31
C GLU A 77 -22.86 -5.73 -14.58
N GLU A 78 -23.72 -6.03 -13.61
CA GLU A 78 -24.40 -5.01 -12.80
C GLU A 78 -23.42 -4.24 -11.91
N GLU A 79 -22.56 -4.96 -11.19
CA GLU A 79 -21.52 -4.37 -10.34
C GLU A 79 -20.53 -3.53 -11.16
N ALA A 80 -20.13 -4.02 -12.34
CA ALA A 80 -19.23 -3.31 -13.25
C ALA A 80 -19.85 -2.00 -13.76
N ARG A 81 -21.12 -2.04 -14.17
CA ARG A 81 -21.87 -0.87 -14.61
C ARG A 81 -22.04 0.16 -13.49
N GLN A 82 -22.27 -0.30 -12.27
CA GLN A 82 -22.39 0.57 -11.09
C GLN A 82 -21.05 1.21 -10.72
N ALA A 83 -19.97 0.42 -10.69
CA ALA A 83 -18.66 0.88 -10.24
C ALA A 83 -17.95 1.77 -11.28
N TRP A 84 -18.09 1.45 -12.57
CA TRP A 84 -17.32 2.11 -13.63
C TRP A 84 -18.15 2.94 -14.62
N GLY A 85 -19.47 3.01 -14.41
CA GLY A 85 -20.36 3.78 -15.26
C GLY A 85 -20.57 3.15 -16.65
N PRO A 86 -21.09 3.92 -17.62
CA PRO A 86 -21.53 3.40 -18.93
C PRO A 86 -20.40 2.81 -19.78
N ASP A 87 -19.15 3.21 -19.55
CA ASP A 87 -17.99 2.77 -20.32
C ASP A 87 -17.37 1.46 -19.81
N TYR A 88 -18.01 0.78 -18.83
CA TYR A 88 -17.52 -0.46 -18.23
C TYR A 88 -17.12 -1.55 -19.24
N LYS A 89 -17.76 -1.56 -20.42
CA LYS A 89 -17.52 -2.55 -21.48
C LYS A 89 -16.12 -2.50 -22.10
N LYS A 90 -15.35 -1.43 -21.87
CA LYS A 90 -13.94 -1.34 -22.29
C LYS A 90 -13.02 -2.26 -21.48
N TYR A 91 -13.44 -2.67 -20.28
CA TYR A 91 -12.67 -3.53 -19.40
C TYR A 91 -12.80 -4.99 -19.78
N TYR A 92 -11.81 -5.78 -19.34
CA TYR A 92 -11.71 -7.19 -19.67
C TYR A 92 -12.81 -7.99 -18.98
N ARG A 93 -13.67 -8.62 -19.78
CA ARG A 93 -14.63 -9.65 -19.34
C ARG A 93 -14.05 -11.04 -19.59
N TYR A 94 -13.81 -11.78 -18.53
CA TYR A 94 -13.50 -13.19 -18.59
C TYR A 94 -14.68 -13.98 -19.16
N PRO A 95 -14.46 -14.91 -20.11
CA PRO A 95 -15.54 -15.62 -20.77
C PRO A 95 -16.26 -16.60 -19.81
N ASP A 96 -17.49 -16.92 -20.16
CA ASP A 96 -18.24 -18.01 -19.54
C ASP A 96 -17.56 -19.35 -19.86
N ILE A 97 -17.42 -20.21 -18.84
CA ILE A 97 -16.88 -21.57 -18.98
C ILE A 97 -17.95 -22.60 -18.54
N PRO A 98 -17.87 -23.87 -18.97
CA PRO A 98 -18.87 -24.87 -18.58
C PRO A 98 -19.06 -24.95 -17.06
N GLY A 99 -20.29 -24.68 -16.59
CA GLY A 99 -20.65 -24.70 -15.18
C GLY A 99 -20.34 -23.42 -14.38
N HIS A 100 -19.68 -22.41 -14.96
CA HIS A 100 -19.35 -21.17 -14.27
C HIS A 100 -19.57 -19.93 -15.15
N PRO A 101 -20.43 -18.97 -14.74
CA PRO A 101 -20.60 -17.73 -15.47
C PRO A 101 -19.31 -16.90 -15.45
N GLY A 102 -19.04 -16.22 -16.55
CA GLY A 102 -17.95 -15.27 -16.69
C GLY A 102 -18.25 -13.95 -15.98
N GLY A 103 -17.33 -13.00 -16.07
CA GLY A 103 -17.47 -11.69 -15.43
C GLY A 103 -16.32 -10.76 -15.75
N TYR A 104 -16.47 -9.49 -15.40
CA TYR A 104 -15.37 -8.53 -15.52
C TYR A 104 -14.29 -8.85 -14.50
N VAL A 105 -13.02 -8.70 -14.88
CA VAL A 105 -11.92 -8.91 -13.94
C VAL A 105 -11.61 -7.62 -13.23
N GLY A 106 -11.65 -7.63 -11.90
CA GLY A 106 -11.28 -6.49 -11.07
C GLY A 106 -10.73 -6.89 -9.71
N GLY A 107 -10.25 -5.90 -8.96
CA GLY A 107 -9.73 -6.06 -7.60
C GLY A 107 -9.86 -4.77 -6.80
N LEU A 108 -9.73 -4.83 -5.47
CA LEU A 108 -9.74 -3.63 -4.64
C LEU A 108 -8.38 -2.94 -4.68
N ASP A 109 -8.36 -1.59 -4.69
CA ASP A 109 -7.12 -0.83 -4.78
C ASP A 109 -6.14 -1.15 -3.62
N VAL A 110 -6.64 -1.35 -2.39
CA VAL A 110 -5.79 -1.76 -1.26
C VAL A 110 -4.88 -2.95 -1.58
N LEU A 111 -5.39 -3.97 -2.27
CA LEU A 111 -4.61 -5.15 -2.64
C LEU A 111 -3.69 -4.90 -3.84
N HIS A 112 -4.08 -4.02 -4.76
CA HIS A 112 -3.22 -3.58 -5.86
C HIS A 112 -2.04 -2.75 -5.34
N SER A 113 -2.31 -1.81 -4.43
CA SER A 113 -1.33 -0.99 -3.73
C SER A 113 -0.33 -1.84 -2.93
N LEU A 114 -0.80 -2.85 -2.19
CA LEU A 114 0.08 -3.81 -1.50
C LEU A 114 0.92 -4.64 -2.47
N HIS A 115 0.35 -5.08 -3.60
CA HIS A 115 1.11 -5.75 -4.65
C HIS A 115 2.24 -4.85 -5.18
N CYS A 116 1.97 -3.58 -5.48
CA CYS A 116 2.96 -2.62 -5.93
C CYS A 116 4.10 -2.42 -4.91
N VAL A 117 3.76 -2.31 -3.61
CA VAL A 117 4.78 -2.24 -2.54
C VAL A 117 5.63 -3.51 -2.48
N ASN A 118 5.04 -4.69 -2.65
CA ASN A 118 5.80 -5.94 -2.69
C ASN A 118 6.72 -6.04 -3.92
N GLU A 119 6.28 -5.57 -5.09
CA GLU A 119 7.14 -5.49 -6.27
C GLU A 119 8.31 -4.51 -6.06
N LEU A 120 8.06 -3.36 -5.43
CA LEU A 120 9.13 -2.44 -5.02
C LEU A 120 10.09 -3.09 -4.03
N ARG A 121 9.58 -3.80 -3.02
CA ARG A 121 10.40 -4.55 -2.07
C ARG A 121 11.33 -5.51 -2.82
N LYS A 122 10.80 -6.38 -3.68
CA LYS A 122 11.61 -7.31 -4.48
C LYS A 122 12.70 -6.57 -5.27
N GLN A 123 12.37 -5.43 -5.87
CA GLN A 123 13.29 -4.64 -6.69
C GLN A 123 14.41 -3.94 -5.89
N LEU A 124 14.11 -3.50 -4.66
CA LEU A 124 15.05 -2.77 -3.80
C LEU A 124 16.10 -3.68 -3.16
N PHE A 125 15.79 -4.95 -2.90
CA PHE A 125 16.74 -5.92 -2.32
C PHE A 125 17.55 -6.71 -3.37
N HIS A 126 17.55 -6.29 -4.64
CA HIS A 126 18.49 -6.84 -5.62
C HIS A 126 19.91 -6.31 -5.36
N LYS A 127 20.86 -7.25 -5.20
CA LYS A 127 22.23 -7.02 -4.71
C LYS A 127 23.09 -6.04 -5.51
N ASP A 128 22.72 -5.74 -6.75
CA ASP A 128 23.55 -4.96 -7.67
C ASP A 128 23.41 -3.43 -7.50
N ARG A 129 22.63 -2.97 -6.51
CA ARG A 129 22.35 -1.54 -6.27
C ARG A 129 23.24 -0.87 -5.21
N CYS A 130 24.08 -1.63 -4.50
CA CYS A 130 24.93 -1.06 -3.47
C CYS A 130 26.09 -0.29 -4.11
N ASP A 131 26.19 1.01 -3.81
CA ASP A 131 27.37 1.80 -4.13
C ASP A 131 28.58 1.18 -3.40
N GLN A 132 29.56 0.72 -4.19
CA GLN A 132 30.74 0.04 -3.68
C GLN A 132 31.63 0.95 -2.82
N SER A 133 31.41 2.27 -2.85
CA SER A 133 32.11 3.24 -2.02
C SER A 133 31.52 3.41 -0.61
N GLN A 134 30.33 2.84 -0.33
CA GLN A 134 29.70 2.92 0.98
C GLN A 134 30.41 2.06 2.03
N THR A 135 30.51 2.59 3.25
CA THR A 135 30.93 1.82 4.43
C THR A 135 29.86 0.80 4.80
N GLU A 136 30.24 -0.26 5.53
CA GLU A 136 29.26 -1.25 6.03
C GLU A 136 28.21 -0.62 6.95
N HIS A 137 28.59 0.39 7.74
CA HIS A 137 27.65 1.16 8.56
C HIS A 137 26.60 1.87 7.69
N GLN A 138 27.01 2.55 6.60
CA GLN A 138 26.07 3.22 5.71
C GLN A 138 25.12 2.23 5.03
N LYS A 139 25.64 1.07 4.60
CA LYS A 139 24.82 0.01 4.01
C LYS A 139 23.78 -0.51 4.99
N ALA A 140 24.15 -0.75 6.25
CA ALA A 140 23.23 -1.19 7.29
C ALA A 140 22.12 -0.16 7.56
N VAL A 141 22.47 1.12 7.60
CA VAL A 141 21.51 2.22 7.75
C VAL A 141 20.55 2.31 6.56
N ASP A 142 21.07 2.21 5.34
CA ASP A 142 20.26 2.28 4.12
C ASP A 142 19.32 1.07 4.00
N GLU A 143 19.82 -0.14 4.28
CA GLU A 143 19.01 -1.36 4.30
C GLU A 143 17.88 -1.24 5.33
N TYR A 144 18.21 -0.81 6.55
CA TYR A 144 17.22 -0.56 7.59
C TYR A 144 16.16 0.44 7.13
N HIS A 145 16.57 1.57 6.53
CA HIS A 145 15.63 2.58 6.03
C HIS A 145 14.68 2.02 4.98
N ILE A 146 15.16 1.18 4.06
CA ILE A 146 14.32 0.52 3.05
C ILE A 146 13.28 -0.37 3.76
N VAL A 147 13.71 -1.24 4.68
CA VAL A 147 12.81 -2.13 5.42
C VAL A 147 11.75 -1.33 6.19
N HIS A 148 12.17 -0.34 6.97
CA HIS A 148 11.30 0.51 7.77
C HIS A 148 10.29 1.27 6.90
N CYS A 149 10.73 1.90 5.81
CA CYS A 149 9.84 2.64 4.91
C CYS A 149 8.79 1.73 4.25
N LEU A 150 9.18 0.54 3.81
CA LEU A 150 8.25 -0.42 3.20
C LEU A 150 7.19 -0.89 4.22
N GLU A 151 7.58 -1.10 5.47
CA GLU A 151 6.66 -1.47 6.55
C GLU A 151 5.69 -0.32 6.89
N MET A 152 6.16 0.92 6.93
CA MET A 152 5.31 2.10 7.09
C MET A 152 4.31 2.24 5.95
N MET A 153 4.72 1.99 4.70
CA MET A 153 3.81 2.02 3.56
C MET A 153 2.76 0.91 3.64
N ARG A 154 3.16 -0.33 3.95
CA ARG A 154 2.24 -1.47 4.14
C ARG A 154 1.16 -1.14 5.18
N GLN A 155 1.57 -0.69 6.37
CA GLN A 155 0.65 -0.34 7.45
C GLN A 155 -0.28 0.82 7.10
N ASN A 156 0.21 1.83 6.37
CA ASN A 156 -0.63 2.93 5.87
C ASN A 156 -1.67 2.45 4.87
N ILE A 157 -1.29 1.59 3.91
CA ILE A 157 -2.20 1.07 2.90
C ILE A 157 -3.31 0.25 3.56
N GLU A 158 -2.97 -0.66 4.47
CA GLU A 158 -3.97 -1.43 5.22
C GLU A 158 -4.83 -0.55 6.14
N CYS A 159 -4.25 0.44 6.80
CA CYS A 159 -4.98 1.35 7.69
C CYS A 159 -6.00 2.22 6.93
N LYS A 160 -5.72 2.58 5.68
CA LYS A 160 -6.63 3.38 4.86
C LYS A 160 -7.57 2.54 3.99
N SER A 161 -7.16 1.34 3.62
CA SER A 161 -7.93 0.33 2.89
C SER A 161 -8.86 0.93 1.83
N ASP A 162 -8.28 1.44 0.75
CA ASP A 162 -9.07 1.96 -0.38
C ASP A 162 -9.84 0.82 -1.08
N LEU A 163 -11.17 0.88 -0.99
CA LEU A 163 -12.07 -0.13 -1.55
C LEU A 163 -12.53 0.20 -2.98
N SER A 164 -11.91 1.18 -3.63
CA SER A 164 -12.19 1.49 -5.03
C SER A 164 -11.90 0.28 -5.93
N LEU A 165 -12.81 -0.01 -6.85
CA LEU A 165 -12.71 -1.18 -7.73
C LEU A 165 -11.81 -0.89 -8.94
N VAL A 166 -10.68 -1.58 -9.01
CA VAL A 166 -9.70 -1.47 -10.10
C VAL A 166 -9.94 -2.57 -11.15
N PRO A 167 -10.27 -2.22 -12.41
CA PRO A 167 -10.50 -3.17 -13.49
C PRO A 167 -9.20 -3.65 -14.14
N ALA A 168 -9.26 -4.79 -14.83
CA ALA A 168 -8.26 -5.16 -15.82
C ALA A 168 -8.69 -4.75 -17.24
N ILE A 169 -7.72 -4.43 -18.11
CA ILE A 169 -7.91 -4.24 -19.55
C ILE A 169 -7.15 -5.33 -20.31
N TRP A 170 -7.70 -5.78 -21.43
CA TRP A 170 -7.04 -6.72 -22.33
C TRP A 170 -6.09 -6.01 -23.28
N TRP A 171 -4.84 -6.46 -23.34
CA TRP A 171 -3.82 -5.93 -24.23
C TRP A 171 -3.35 -7.03 -25.19
N PRO A 172 -3.74 -6.98 -26.49
CA PRO A 172 -3.39 -8.02 -27.46
C PRO A 172 -1.89 -8.20 -27.69
N SER A 173 -1.11 -7.13 -27.54
CA SER A 173 0.34 -7.14 -27.78
C SER A 173 1.17 -7.80 -26.68
N LEU A 174 0.59 -8.00 -25.48
CA LEU A 174 1.30 -8.64 -24.38
C LEU A 174 1.55 -10.14 -24.65
N LYS A 175 2.51 -10.72 -23.91
CA LYS A 175 2.91 -12.14 -24.01
C LYS A 175 3.19 -12.57 -25.46
N ASN A 176 4.08 -11.84 -26.13
CA ASN A 176 4.47 -12.10 -27.52
C ASN A 176 3.28 -12.17 -28.50
N GLY A 177 2.29 -11.29 -28.32
CA GLY A 177 1.12 -11.21 -29.20
C GLY A 177 0.01 -12.23 -28.91
N THR A 178 0.13 -13.04 -27.85
CA THR A 178 -0.96 -13.95 -27.41
C THR A 178 -2.02 -13.24 -26.56
N GLY A 179 -1.75 -12.00 -26.19
CA GLY A 179 -2.63 -11.18 -25.37
C GLY A 179 -2.57 -11.52 -23.89
N SER A 180 -2.76 -10.51 -23.06
CA SER A 180 -2.93 -10.68 -21.62
C SER A 180 -3.75 -9.54 -21.07
N SER A 181 -4.48 -9.80 -19.99
CA SER A 181 -5.02 -8.71 -19.18
C SER A 181 -3.89 -8.06 -18.38
N PHE A 182 -4.05 -6.76 -18.11
CA PHE A 182 -3.24 -6.00 -17.18
C PHE A 182 -4.15 -5.08 -16.36
N ILE A 183 -3.80 -4.84 -15.10
CA ILE A 183 -4.58 -4.00 -14.21
C ILE A 183 -4.55 -2.54 -14.68
N PHE A 184 -5.67 -1.84 -14.58
CA PHE A 184 -5.82 -0.46 -15.05
C PHE A 184 -6.17 0.47 -13.88
N PRO A 185 -5.15 0.91 -13.11
CA PRO A 185 -5.33 1.64 -11.84
C PRO A 185 -5.79 3.08 -11.99
N GLU A 186 -5.95 3.60 -13.22
CA GLU A 186 -6.48 4.94 -13.47
C GLU A 186 -8.01 4.97 -13.22
N GLN A 187 -8.39 4.94 -11.95
CA GLN A 187 -9.77 4.99 -11.47
C GLN A 187 -10.02 6.25 -10.63
N THR A 188 -11.30 6.51 -10.32
CA THR A 188 -11.67 7.59 -9.42
C THR A 188 -11.54 7.14 -7.98
N HIS A 189 -10.86 7.93 -7.15
CA HIS A 189 -10.65 7.68 -5.72
C HIS A 189 -11.18 8.84 -4.87
N THR A 190 -11.64 8.53 -3.66
CA THR A 190 -12.03 9.55 -2.68
C THR A 190 -10.83 9.93 -1.82
N CYS A 191 -10.32 11.13 -2.03
CA CYS A 191 -9.10 11.60 -1.38
C CYS A 191 -9.37 12.81 -0.47
N ARG A 192 -8.59 12.93 0.61
CA ARG A 192 -8.45 14.21 1.31
C ARG A 192 -7.88 15.23 0.32
N ASN A 193 -8.37 16.47 0.36
CA ASN A 193 -7.84 17.53 -0.50
C ASN A 193 -6.38 17.82 -0.14
N PHE A 194 -5.45 17.27 -0.94
CA PHE A 194 -4.02 17.34 -0.65
C PHE A 194 -3.49 18.78 -0.65
N LYS A 195 -4.00 19.63 -1.54
CA LYS A 195 -3.64 21.04 -1.58
C LYS A 195 -3.96 21.72 -0.25
N LYS A 196 -5.15 21.50 0.31
CA LYS A 196 -5.55 22.05 1.61
C LYS A 196 -4.69 21.53 2.76
N VAL A 197 -4.38 20.23 2.77
CA VAL A 197 -3.47 19.64 3.77
C VAL A 197 -2.07 20.28 3.67
N ARG A 198 -1.56 20.48 2.44
CA ARG A 198 -0.24 21.07 2.20
C ARG A 198 -0.18 22.56 2.57
N GLU A 199 -1.22 23.32 2.26
CA GLU A 199 -1.40 24.71 2.67
C GLU A 199 -1.32 24.81 4.20
N TRP A 200 -2.15 24.04 4.91
CA TRP A 200 -2.15 24.02 6.38
C TRP A 200 -0.77 23.69 6.97
N ALA A 201 -0.07 22.69 6.44
CA ALA A 201 1.25 22.29 6.92
C ALA A 201 2.30 23.41 6.70
N SER A 202 2.25 24.07 5.54
CA SER A 202 3.16 25.17 5.20
C SER A 202 2.92 26.41 6.08
N GLU A 203 1.65 26.73 6.34
CA GLU A 203 1.30 27.80 7.28
C GLU A 203 1.75 27.48 8.71
N ARG A 204 1.58 26.23 9.14
CA ARG A 204 2.05 25.77 10.45
C ARG A 204 3.57 25.90 10.58
N TYR A 205 4.31 25.57 9.52
CA TYR A 205 5.77 25.76 9.45
C TYR A 205 6.15 27.24 9.50
N ALA A 206 5.49 28.10 8.72
CA ALA A 206 5.78 29.54 8.68
C ALA A 206 5.57 30.20 10.06
N ARG A 207 4.55 29.77 10.81
CA ARG A 207 4.27 30.30 12.16
C ARG A 207 5.31 29.91 13.20
N THR A 208 5.84 28.69 13.17
CA THR A 208 6.81 28.24 14.18
C THR A 208 8.26 28.32 13.74
N LYS A 209 8.53 28.68 12.48
CA LYS A 209 9.83 28.53 11.83
C LYS A 209 10.34 27.08 11.95
N ARG A 210 11.56 26.82 11.49
CA ARG A 210 12.24 25.54 11.75
C ARG A 210 12.30 25.36 13.28
N MET A 211 11.94 24.18 13.78
CA MET A 211 12.50 23.76 15.07
C MET A 211 14.04 23.79 14.91
N GLY A 212 14.69 24.84 15.41
CA GLY A 212 16.15 24.99 15.48
C GLY A 212 16.85 25.54 14.24
N GLU A 213 16.87 26.87 14.06
CA GLU A 213 18.08 27.52 13.50
C GLU A 213 19.24 27.51 14.52
N SER A 214 18.97 27.16 15.77
CA SER A 214 19.98 26.73 16.74
C SER A 214 20.28 25.25 16.55
N LYS A 215 21.56 24.88 16.50
CA LYS A 215 22.07 23.51 16.62
C LYS A 215 21.19 22.70 17.57
N GLN A 216 20.57 21.65 17.05
CA GLN A 216 19.68 20.75 17.78
C GLN A 216 20.48 20.09 18.91
N LEU A 217 20.34 20.59 20.14
CA LEU A 217 20.60 19.81 21.33
C LEU A 217 19.26 19.24 21.78
N PRO A 218 19.20 17.99 22.29
CA PRO A 218 18.00 17.50 22.95
C PRO A 218 17.59 18.49 24.05
N PRO A 219 16.27 18.60 24.39
CA PRO A 219 15.88 19.32 25.60
C PRO A 219 16.72 18.79 26.76
N ASP A 220 17.22 19.69 27.61
CA ASP A 220 18.03 19.33 28.78
C ASP A 220 17.36 18.13 29.46
N SER A 221 18.11 17.04 29.56
CA SER A 221 17.64 15.75 30.05
C SER A 221 16.95 15.94 31.41
N VAL A 222 15.69 15.52 31.49
CA VAL A 222 14.94 15.37 32.75
C VAL A 222 14.90 13.89 33.12
#